data_AF-A0AAU3DNL9-F1
#
_entry.id   AF-A0AAU3DNL9-F1
#
_cell.length_a   1.000
_cell.length_b   1.000
_cell.length_c   1.000
_cell.angle_alpha   90.00
_cell.angle_beta   90.00
_cell.angle_gamma   90.00
#
_symmetry.space_group_name_H-M   'P 1'
#
loop_
_entity.id
_entity.type
_entity.pdbx_description
1 polymer ?
#
loop_
_entity_poly.entity_id
_entity_poly.type
_entity_poly.pdbx_seq_one_letter_code
_entity_poly.pdbx_strand_id
1 'polypeptide(L)'
;MSTVGLIMGSDSDWPTMKAAAETLAEFGVGYEVGVVSAHRTPDKMIEYGRTAADRGLKVIIAGAGGAAHLPGMVASVTPLPVIGVPVPLKYLDGMDSLLSIVQMPAGVPVAAVSIGNARNAGLLAVRILAAADEALRARMVAYQEGLEELVAEKEAALHASLG
;
A
#
# COMPACT_ATOMS: atom_id res chain seq x y z
N MET A 1 -16.55 -6.48 -7.31
CA MET A 1 -15.63 -5.72 -8.18
C MET A 1 -14.47 -5.26 -7.33
N SER A 2 -13.27 -5.14 -7.91
CA SER A 2 -12.09 -4.65 -7.19
C SER A 2 -12.20 -3.16 -6.92
N THR A 3 -11.91 -2.75 -5.68
CA THR A 3 -11.94 -1.34 -5.22
C THR A 3 -10.53 -0.78 -5.11
N VAL A 4 -9.54 -1.62 -4.85
CA VAL A 4 -8.12 -1.23 -4.70
C VAL A 4 -7.27 -1.91 -5.77
N GLY A 5 -6.41 -1.15 -6.44
CA GLY A 5 -5.38 -1.69 -7.32
C GLY A 5 -4.08 -1.92 -6.54
N LEU A 6 -3.61 -3.16 -6.43
CA LEU A 6 -2.33 -3.50 -5.80
C LEU A 6 -1.30 -3.88 -6.86
N ILE A 7 -0.39 -2.96 -7.17
CA ILE A 7 0.61 -3.16 -8.23
C ILE A 7 2.04 -3.12 -7.70
N MET A 8 2.93 -3.78 -8.42
CA MET A 8 4.35 -3.80 -8.13
C MET A 8 5.20 -3.86 -9.40
N GLY A 9 6.43 -3.35 -9.30
CA GLY A 9 7.35 -3.26 -10.43
C GLY A 9 7.88 -4.61 -10.90
N SER A 10 7.96 -5.59 -9.98
CA SER A 10 8.50 -6.92 -10.18
C SER A 10 7.77 -7.96 -9.33
N ASP A 11 7.69 -9.21 -9.78
CA ASP A 11 7.17 -10.32 -8.98
C ASP A 11 7.99 -10.57 -7.70
N SER A 12 9.29 -10.28 -7.73
CA SER A 12 10.17 -10.27 -6.56
C SER A 12 9.73 -9.34 -5.43
N ASP A 13 8.88 -8.35 -5.70
CA ASP A 13 8.33 -7.45 -4.69
C ASP A 13 7.16 -8.09 -3.91
N TRP A 14 6.58 -9.17 -4.44
CA TRP A 14 5.38 -9.81 -3.87
C TRP A 14 5.52 -10.22 -2.40
N PRO A 15 6.64 -10.80 -1.93
CA PRO A 15 6.80 -11.13 -0.52
C PRO A 15 6.58 -9.93 0.42
N THR A 16 6.95 -8.72 -0.03
CA THR A 16 6.68 -7.47 0.71
C THR A 16 5.22 -7.05 0.53
N MET A 17 4.74 -7.00 -0.72
CA MET A 17 3.44 -6.44 -1.06
C MET A 17 2.25 -7.30 -0.61
N LYS A 18 2.45 -8.60 -0.37
CA LYS A 18 1.41 -9.54 0.09
C LYS A 18 0.71 -9.06 1.36
N ALA A 19 1.42 -8.40 2.27
CA ALA A 19 0.82 -7.88 3.49
C ALA A 19 -0.27 -6.81 3.24
N ALA A 20 -0.19 -6.07 2.12
CA ALA A 20 -1.28 -5.17 1.71
C ALA A 20 -2.52 -5.97 1.28
N ALA A 21 -2.35 -7.04 0.49
CA ALA A 21 -3.43 -7.91 0.05
C ALA A 21 -4.14 -8.59 1.24
N GLU A 22 -3.35 -9.12 2.19
CA GLU A 22 -3.87 -9.75 3.41
C GLU A 22 -4.67 -8.75 4.26
N THR A 23 -4.18 -7.51 4.39
CA THR A 23 -4.89 -6.45 5.10
C THR A 23 -6.19 -6.06 4.39
N LEU A 24 -6.19 -5.92 3.07
CA LEU A 24 -7.41 -5.62 2.33
C LEU A 24 -8.44 -6.75 2.48
N ALA A 25 -8.00 -8.00 2.47
CA ALA A 25 -8.84 -9.17 2.71
C ALA A 25 -9.42 -9.19 4.15
N GLU A 26 -8.61 -8.86 5.16
CA GLU A 26 -9.02 -8.74 6.58
C GLU A 26 -10.23 -7.80 6.74
N PHE A 27 -10.25 -6.71 5.97
CA PHE A 27 -11.34 -5.73 5.99
C PHE A 27 -12.48 -6.01 4.99
N GLY A 28 -12.37 -7.09 4.19
CA GLY A 28 -13.33 -7.42 3.14
C GLY A 28 -13.36 -6.41 1.98
N VAL A 29 -12.25 -5.71 1.75
CA VAL A 29 -12.09 -4.77 0.63
C VAL A 29 -11.64 -5.54 -0.61
N GLY A 30 -12.40 -5.45 -1.71
CA GLY A 30 -12.03 -6.08 -2.97
C GLY A 30 -10.78 -5.44 -3.58
N TYR A 31 -9.86 -6.24 -4.10
CA TYR A 31 -8.64 -5.75 -4.73
C TYR A 31 -8.23 -6.59 -5.94
N GLU A 32 -7.44 -5.99 -6.83
CA GLU A 32 -6.72 -6.68 -7.89
C GLU A 32 -5.21 -6.63 -7.64
N VAL A 33 -4.47 -7.63 -8.13
CA VAL A 33 -3.01 -7.69 -8.02
C VAL A 33 -2.38 -7.74 -9.41
N GLY A 34 -1.31 -6.98 -9.66
CA GLY A 34 -0.64 -7.00 -10.95
C GLY A 34 0.83 -6.57 -10.93
N VAL A 35 1.61 -7.14 -11.85
CA VAL A 35 2.97 -6.66 -12.16
C VAL A 35 2.90 -5.59 -13.25
N VAL A 36 3.32 -4.38 -12.90
CA VAL A 36 3.30 -3.18 -13.72
C VAL A 36 4.64 -2.47 -13.55
N SER A 37 5.52 -2.56 -14.54
CA SER A 37 6.86 -1.97 -14.45
C SER A 37 6.90 -0.60 -15.12
N ALA A 38 7.22 0.45 -14.35
CA ALA A 38 7.41 1.78 -14.91
C ALA A 38 8.59 1.86 -15.90
N HIS A 39 9.66 1.10 -15.65
CA HIS A 39 10.86 1.11 -16.48
C HIS A 39 10.80 0.16 -17.67
N ARG A 40 10.14 -1.01 -17.52
CA ARG A 40 10.14 -2.07 -18.55
C ARG A 40 8.87 -2.09 -19.40
N THR A 41 7.74 -1.62 -18.87
CA THR A 41 6.45 -1.60 -19.56
C THR A 41 5.74 -0.25 -19.34
N PRO A 42 6.34 0.89 -19.74
CA PRO A 42 5.81 2.22 -19.45
C PRO A 42 4.41 2.43 -20.03
N ASP A 43 4.13 1.97 -21.25
CA ASP A 43 2.80 2.14 -21.86
C ASP A 43 1.71 1.39 -21.09
N LYS A 44 2.01 0.16 -20.64
CA LYS A 44 1.11 -0.62 -19.77
C LYS A 44 0.84 0.10 -18.45
N MET A 45 1.86 0.73 -17.88
CA MET A 45 1.75 1.48 -16.62
C MET A 45 0.90 2.74 -16.78
N ILE A 46 1.10 3.48 -17.88
CA ILE A 46 0.28 4.64 -18.24
C ILE A 46 -1.18 4.22 -18.42
N GLU A 47 -1.42 3.17 -19.20
CA GLU A 47 -2.77 2.66 -19.47
C GLU A 47 -3.46 2.18 -18.19
N TYR A 48 -2.73 1.47 -17.32
CA TYR A 48 -3.24 1.03 -16.03
C TYR A 48 -3.74 2.21 -15.18
N GLY A 49 -2.92 3.27 -15.07
CA GLY A 49 -3.27 4.44 -14.26
C GLY A 49 -4.40 5.28 -14.85
N ARG A 50 -4.41 5.50 -16.18
CA ARG A 50 -5.46 6.28 -16.87
C ARG A 50 -6.84 5.64 -16.75
N THR A 51 -6.91 4.32 -16.91
CA THR A 51 -8.18 3.58 -16.90
C THR A 51 -8.63 3.14 -15.50
N ALA A 52 -7.79 3.29 -14.47
CA ALA A 52 -8.07 2.79 -13.12
C ALA A 52 -9.42 3.28 -12.56
N ALA A 53 -9.71 4.58 -12.69
CA ALA A 53 -10.95 5.17 -12.20
C ALA A 53 -12.18 4.64 -12.96
N ASP A 54 -12.08 4.52 -14.28
CA ASP A 54 -13.16 4.00 -15.16
C ASP A 54 -13.48 2.53 -14.87
N ARG A 55 -12.47 1.76 -14.45
CA ARG A 55 -12.62 0.37 -13.98
C ARG A 55 -13.23 0.27 -12.57
N GLY A 56 -13.50 1.40 -11.91
CA GLY A 56 -14.12 1.46 -10.59
C GLY A 56 -13.14 1.43 -9.40
N LEU A 57 -11.83 1.46 -9.65
CA LEU A 57 -10.85 1.56 -8.58
C LEU A 57 -10.99 2.91 -7.86
N LYS A 58 -10.69 2.89 -6.56
CA LYS A 58 -10.77 4.06 -5.66
C LYS A 58 -9.43 4.43 -5.05
N VAL A 59 -8.52 3.47 -4.91
CA VAL A 59 -7.17 3.65 -4.37
C VAL A 59 -6.21 2.76 -5.13
N ILE A 60 -4.99 3.21 -5.37
CA ILE A 60 -3.90 2.37 -5.89
C ILE A 60 -2.80 2.28 -4.84
N ILE A 61 -2.34 1.06 -4.56
CA ILE A 61 -1.15 0.77 -3.78
C ILE A 61 -0.07 0.31 -4.76
N ALA A 62 1.06 1.01 -4.80
CA ALA A 62 2.18 0.73 -5.70
C ALA A 62 3.47 0.45 -4.92
N GLY A 63 4.06 -0.72 -5.14
CA GLY A 63 5.35 -1.11 -4.58
C GLY A 63 6.49 -1.04 -5.59
N ALA A 64 7.62 -0.45 -5.21
CA ALA A 64 8.84 -0.48 -6.01
C ALA A 64 10.09 -0.29 -5.13
N GLY A 65 11.22 -0.85 -5.59
CA GLY A 65 12.53 -0.73 -4.93
C GLY A 65 13.58 0.02 -5.74
N GLY A 66 14.59 0.56 -5.08
CA GLY A 66 15.70 1.28 -5.71
C GLY A 66 15.29 2.65 -6.23
N ALA A 67 15.53 2.90 -7.52
CA ALA A 67 14.95 4.05 -8.24
C ALA A 67 13.43 3.84 -8.47
N ALA A 68 12.67 3.94 -7.38
CA ALA A 68 11.30 3.44 -7.24
C ALA A 68 10.25 4.37 -7.88
N HIS A 69 10.24 4.46 -9.22
CA HIS A 69 9.40 5.42 -9.95
C HIS A 69 7.93 5.02 -10.10
N LEU A 70 7.56 3.76 -9.84
CA LEU A 70 6.20 3.28 -10.11
C LEU A 70 5.11 4.10 -9.41
N PRO A 71 5.18 4.40 -8.09
CA PRO A 71 4.12 5.15 -7.41
C PRO A 71 3.95 6.56 -7.98
N GLY A 72 5.04 7.31 -8.17
CA GLY A 72 4.99 8.66 -8.71
C GLY A 72 4.51 8.72 -10.16
N MET A 73 4.95 7.79 -11.01
CA MET A 73 4.52 7.74 -12.40
C MET A 73 3.03 7.39 -12.52
N VAL A 74 2.53 6.45 -11.73
CA VAL A 74 1.09 6.13 -11.71
C VAL A 74 0.27 7.31 -11.19
N ALA A 75 0.73 7.99 -10.14
CA ALA A 75 0.08 9.21 -9.62
C ALA A 75 0.01 10.33 -10.67
N SER A 76 0.98 10.41 -11.58
CA SER A 76 0.98 11.45 -12.63
C SER A 76 -0.05 11.24 -13.74
N VAL A 77 -0.65 10.05 -13.84
CA VAL A 77 -1.59 9.69 -14.92
C VAL A 77 -2.98 9.28 -14.43
N THR A 78 -3.26 9.41 -13.13
CA THR A 78 -4.54 9.03 -12.53
C THR A 78 -5.04 10.11 -11.55
N PRO A 79 -6.35 10.35 -11.45
CA PRO A 79 -6.90 11.23 -10.42
C PRO A 79 -7.05 10.53 -9.06
N LEU A 80 -6.85 9.21 -8.99
CA LEU A 80 -7.01 8.43 -7.78
C LEU A 80 -5.86 8.66 -6.79
N PRO A 81 -6.10 8.53 -5.47
CA PRO A 81 -5.03 8.51 -4.49
C PRO A 81 -4.10 7.30 -4.74
N VAL A 82 -2.80 7.58 -4.75
CA VAL A 82 -1.74 6.56 -4.88
C VAL A 82 -0.94 6.49 -3.58
N ILE A 83 -0.86 5.28 -3.03
CA ILE A 83 -0.06 4.93 -1.86
C ILE A 83 1.22 4.25 -2.34
N GLY A 84 2.38 4.79 -1.95
CA GLY A 84 3.68 4.25 -2.31
C GLY A 84 4.27 3.39 -1.19
N VAL A 85 4.65 2.15 -1.50
CA VAL A 85 5.40 1.26 -0.59
C VAL A 85 6.86 1.21 -1.06
N PRO A 86 7.80 1.77 -0.29
CA PRO A 86 9.23 1.63 -0.58
C PRO A 86 9.67 0.20 -0.31
N VAL A 87 9.96 -0.58 -1.35
CA VAL A 87 10.44 -1.96 -1.18
C VAL A 87 11.96 -1.92 -0.94
N PRO A 88 12.47 -2.48 0.16
CA PRO A 88 13.91 -2.52 0.39
C PRO A 88 14.58 -3.48 -0.60
N LEU A 89 15.71 -3.05 -1.17
CA LEU A 89 16.59 -3.90 -1.96
C LEU A 89 17.81 -4.33 -1.13
N LYS A 90 18.74 -5.06 -1.76
CA LYS A 90 19.95 -5.57 -1.10
C LYS A 90 20.82 -4.48 -0.47
N TYR A 91 20.84 -3.29 -1.06
CA TYR A 91 21.68 -2.18 -0.63
C TYR A 91 20.80 -1.00 -0.19
N LEU A 92 21.36 -0.16 0.68
CA LEU A 92 20.74 1.09 1.18
C LEU A 92 19.48 0.90 2.02
N ASP A 93 19.13 -0.34 2.38
CA ASP A 93 18.00 -0.69 3.26
C ASP A 93 16.67 -0.03 2.86
N GLY A 94 16.49 0.27 1.56
CA GLY A 94 15.31 0.92 1.01
C GLY A 94 15.25 2.45 1.19
N MET A 95 16.33 3.09 1.64
CA MET A 95 16.43 4.55 1.71
C MET A 95 16.32 5.19 0.31
N ASP A 96 16.94 4.56 -0.68
CA ASP A 96 16.80 4.93 -2.09
C ASP A 96 15.34 4.80 -2.58
N SER A 97 14.68 3.70 -2.25
CA SER A 97 13.25 3.51 -2.52
C SER A 97 12.40 4.58 -1.85
N LEU A 98 12.67 4.89 -0.58
CA LEU A 98 11.91 5.85 0.21
C LEU A 98 12.00 7.25 -0.41
N LEU A 99 13.23 7.74 -0.63
CA LEU A 99 13.45 9.07 -1.18
C LEU A 99 12.91 9.20 -2.61
N SER A 100 12.98 8.12 -3.41
CA SER A 100 12.41 8.09 -4.77
C SER A 100 10.89 8.19 -4.79
N ILE A 101 10.21 7.79 -3.72
CA ILE A 101 8.73 7.78 -3.62
C ILE A 101 8.21 9.03 -2.92
N VAL A 102 8.81 9.42 -1.79
CA VAL A 102 8.24 10.47 -0.90
C VAL A 102 8.53 11.88 -1.37
N GLN A 103 9.65 12.11 -2.07
CA GLN A 103 10.11 13.45 -2.48
C GLN A 103 9.47 13.94 -3.79
N MET A 104 8.17 13.70 -3.97
CA MET A 104 7.45 14.21 -5.13
C MET A 104 7.41 15.76 -5.10
N PRO A 105 7.66 16.43 -6.24
CA PRO A 105 7.50 17.87 -6.34
C PRO A 105 6.02 18.28 -6.23
N ALA A 106 5.78 19.57 -5.99
CA ALA A 106 4.42 20.11 -5.92
C ALA A 106 3.61 19.80 -7.19
N GLY A 107 2.38 19.30 -7.01
CA GLY A 107 1.42 19.02 -8.08
C GLY A 107 1.01 17.56 -8.23
N VAL A 108 1.91 16.60 -7.93
CA VAL A 108 1.62 15.15 -8.07
C VAL A 108 1.94 14.43 -6.77
N PRO A 109 1.01 14.35 -5.81
CA PRO A 109 1.27 13.76 -4.50
C PRO A 109 1.28 12.22 -4.54
N VAL A 110 2.10 11.62 -3.67
CA VAL A 110 2.07 10.19 -3.33
C VAL A 110 2.02 10.05 -1.82
N ALA A 111 1.12 9.22 -1.30
CA ALA A 111 1.08 8.90 0.12
C ALA A 111 2.09 7.78 0.42
N ALA A 112 3.33 8.14 0.76
CA ALA A 112 4.36 7.15 1.08
C ALA A 112 4.17 6.57 2.50
N VAL A 113 4.29 5.25 2.63
CA VAL A 113 4.37 4.55 3.93
C VAL A 113 5.82 4.18 4.27
N SER A 114 6.06 3.63 5.46
CA SER A 114 7.40 3.21 5.86
C SER A 114 7.94 2.10 4.95
N ILE A 115 9.28 2.02 4.85
CA ILE A 115 9.98 1.00 4.06
C ILE A 115 9.48 -0.41 4.42
N GLY A 116 9.16 -1.20 3.39
CA GLY A 116 8.70 -2.58 3.50
C GLY A 116 7.29 -2.77 4.09
N ASN A 117 6.59 -1.71 4.49
CA ASN A 117 5.37 -1.83 5.27
C ASN A 117 4.10 -1.78 4.42
N ALA A 118 3.93 -2.83 3.61
CA ALA A 118 2.73 -2.97 2.78
C ALA A 118 1.45 -3.17 3.62
N ARG A 119 1.54 -3.70 4.86
CA ARG A 119 0.41 -3.76 5.81
C ARG A 119 -0.17 -2.37 6.05
N ASN A 120 0.68 -1.38 6.35
CA ASN A 120 0.23 0.00 6.54
C ASN A 120 -0.32 0.63 5.26
N ALA A 121 0.16 0.24 4.07
CA ALA A 121 -0.46 0.68 2.83
C ALA A 121 -1.88 0.13 2.67
N GLY A 122 -2.11 -1.14 3.02
CA GLY A 122 -3.45 -1.73 3.10
C GLY A 122 -4.35 -1.00 4.09
N LEU A 123 -3.87 -0.75 5.32
CA LEU A 123 -4.62 -0.02 6.35
C LEU A 123 -4.94 1.42 5.91
N LEU A 124 -4.00 2.11 5.26
CA LEU A 124 -4.23 3.46 4.75
C LEU A 124 -5.27 3.46 3.63
N ALA A 125 -5.24 2.49 2.71
CA ALA A 125 -6.29 2.35 1.71
C ALA A 125 -7.67 2.12 2.35
N VAL A 126 -7.76 1.27 3.38
CA VAL A 126 -8.99 1.07 4.15
C VAL A 126 -9.45 2.37 4.80
N ARG A 127 -8.56 3.15 5.42
CA ARG A 127 -8.90 4.46 6.02
C ARG A 127 -9.42 5.46 4.99
N ILE A 128 -8.82 5.50 3.80
CA ILE A 128 -9.28 6.37 2.70
C ILE A 128 -10.71 6.00 2.30
N LEU A 129 -11.00 4.70 2.13
CA LEU A 129 -12.35 4.22 1.78
C LEU A 129 -13.35 4.48 2.92
N ALA A 130 -12.95 4.20 4.16
CA ALA A 130 -13.76 4.37 5.36
C ALA A 130 -14.14 5.84 5.65
N ALA A 131 -13.46 6.82 5.05
CA ALA A 131 -13.84 8.23 5.15
C ALA A 131 -15.27 8.49 4.66
N ALA A 132 -15.77 7.67 3.72
CA ALA A 132 -17.12 7.75 3.15
C ALA A 132 -17.94 6.46 3.30
N ASP A 133 -17.44 5.45 4.02
CA ASP A 133 -18.12 4.17 4.26
C ASP A 133 -18.22 3.91 5.77
N GLU A 134 -19.43 4.06 6.32
CA GLU A 134 -19.71 3.88 7.75
C GLU A 134 -19.43 2.46 8.26
N ALA A 135 -19.74 1.44 7.45
CA ALA A 135 -19.54 0.06 7.84
C ALA A 135 -18.05 -0.30 7.85
N LEU A 136 -17.28 0.23 6.91
CA LEU A 136 -15.82 0.06 6.89
C LEU A 136 -15.14 0.87 8.01
N ARG A 137 -15.66 2.05 8.33
CA ARG A 137 -15.22 2.86 9.47
C ARG A 137 -15.43 2.14 10.80
N ALA A 138 -16.58 1.51 11.01
CA ALA A 138 -16.83 0.70 12.20
C ALA A 138 -15.83 -0.47 12.33
N ARG A 139 -15.51 -1.15 11.23
CA ARG A 139 -14.47 -2.21 11.21
C ARG A 139 -13.09 -1.67 11.57
N MET A 140 -12.73 -0.48 11.10
CA MET A 140 -11.46 0.16 11.46
C MET A 140 -11.39 0.50 12.95
N VAL A 141 -12.48 0.99 13.54
CA VAL A 141 -12.55 1.23 15.00
C VAL A 141 -12.35 -0.07 15.77
N ALA A 142 -13.08 -1.13 15.43
CA ALA A 142 -12.92 -2.44 16.08
C ALA A 142 -11.51 -3.01 15.94
N TYR A 143 -10.87 -2.83 14.76
CA TYR A 143 -9.48 -3.20 14.56
C TYR A 143 -8.54 -2.45 15.53
N GLN A 144 -8.76 -1.14 15.72
CA GLN A 144 -7.94 -0.34 16.63
C GLN A 144 -8.12 -0.75 18.09
N GLU A 145 -9.35 -1.06 18.52
CA GLU A 145 -9.64 -1.59 19.86
C GLU A 145 -8.93 -2.94 20.07
N GLY A 146 -8.97 -3.83 19.08
CA GLY A 146 -8.26 -5.12 19.16
C GLY A 146 -6.73 -5.00 19.23
N LEU A 147 -6.13 -3.87 18.81
CA LEU A 147 -4.68 -3.65 19.01
C LEU A 147 -4.34 -3.43 20.49
N GLU A 148 -5.22 -2.82 21.27
CA GLU A 148 -5.02 -2.63 22.71
C GLU A 148 -5.04 -3.99 23.43
N GLU A 149 -5.99 -4.85 23.09
CA GLU A 149 -6.08 -6.22 23.60
C GLU A 149 -4.81 -7.01 23.26
N LEU A 150 -4.35 -6.95 22.00
CA LEU A 150 -3.12 -7.62 21.57
C LEU A 150 -1.88 -7.15 22.35
N VAL A 151 -1.79 -5.87 22.69
CA VAL A 151 -0.69 -5.34 23.50
C VAL A 151 -0.75 -5.91 24.92
N ALA A 152 -1.92 -5.93 25.55
CA ALA A 152 -2.12 -6.49 26.88
C ALA A 152 -1.77 -7.99 26.94
N GLU A 153 -2.17 -8.76 25.92
CA GLU A 153 -1.82 -10.18 25.81
C GLU A 153 -0.30 -10.40 25.69
N LYS A 154 0.38 -9.58 24.89
CA LYS A 154 1.84 -9.65 24.73
C LYS A 154 2.59 -9.27 26.00
N GLU A 155 2.10 -8.29 26.73
CA GLU A 155 2.66 -7.90 28.04
C GLU A 155 2.54 -9.05 29.05
N ALA A 156 1.36 -9.67 29.16
CA ALA A 156 1.15 -10.83 30.02
C ALA A 156 2.05 -12.01 29.63
N ALA A 157 2.18 -12.30 28.34
CA ALA A 157 3.06 -13.36 27.84
C ALA A 157 4.54 -13.10 28.14
N LEU A 158 4.99 -11.84 28.02
CA LEU A 158 6.34 -11.44 28.40
C LEU A 158 6.59 -11.67 29.89
N HIS A 159 5.69 -11.22 30.76
CA HIS A 159 5.80 -11.44 32.20
C HIS A 159 5.85 -12.93 32.56
N ALA A 160 5.04 -13.76 31.91
CA ALA A 160 5.06 -15.21 32.11
C ALA A 160 6.37 -15.86 31.66
N SER A 161 7.06 -15.32 30.65
CA SER A 161 8.34 -15.83 30.17
C SER A 161 9.54 -15.48 31.06
N LEU A 162 9.37 -14.52 31.98
CA LEU A 162 10.40 -14.02 32.88
C LEU A 162 10.35 -14.66 34.28
N GLY A 163 9.29 -15.42 34.59
CA GLY A 163 9.11 -16.18 35.83
C GLY A 163 9.44 -17.65 35.66
#